data_AF-F7RIP9-F1
#
_entry.id   AF-F7RIP9-F1
#
_cell.length_a   1.000
_cell.length_b   1.000
_cell.length_c   1.000
_cell.angle_alpha   90.00
_cell.angle_beta   90.00
_cell.angle_gamma   90.00
#
_symmetry.space_group_name_H-M   'P 1'
#
loop_
_entity.id
_entity.type
_entity.pdbx_description
1 polymer ?
#
loop_
_entity_poly.entity_id
_entity_poly.type
_entity_poly.pdbx_seq_one_letter_code
_entity_poly.pdbx_strand_id
1 'polypeptide(L)'
;MLEQEDFLIKSLSQLETVGADYPGKRVLITADQSAELLISLLSQKKIANPDVLIVINPYSEDEERNQALAEKLAKLTMPILDIQSPDGHPASLSTAEQRRSLAVTLETPNYRQSQLLLNLDNESAWQNCLNTIKGFAARMSTDY
;
A
#
# COMPACT_ATOMS: atom_id res chain seq x y z
N MET A 1 9.58 17.55 -3.26
CA MET A 1 8.53 17.01 -2.35
C MET A 1 7.15 17.55 -2.69
N LEU A 2 6.87 18.86 -2.55
CA LEU A 2 5.59 19.44 -3.02
C LEU A 2 5.35 19.18 -4.53
N GLU A 3 6.39 19.32 -5.35
CA GLU A 3 6.30 19.01 -6.79
C GLU A 3 5.99 17.53 -7.08
N GLN A 4 6.49 16.61 -6.24
CA GLN A 4 6.23 15.16 -6.40
C GLN A 4 4.79 14.82 -5.99
N GLU A 5 4.29 15.42 -4.90
CA GLU A 5 2.88 15.31 -4.51
C GLU A 5 1.98 15.83 -5.63
N ASP A 6 2.23 17.04 -6.14
CA ASP A 6 1.42 17.67 -7.17
C ASP A 6 1.42 16.86 -8.47
N PHE A 7 2.57 16.34 -8.87
CA PHE A 7 2.69 15.47 -10.04
C PHE A 7 1.87 14.20 -9.88
N LEU A 8 1.94 13.55 -8.72
CA LEU A 8 1.25 12.29 -8.46
C LEU A 8 -0.26 12.48 -8.36
N ILE A 9 -0.73 13.54 -7.70
CA ILE A 9 -2.15 13.91 -7.64
C ILE A 9 -2.69 14.14 -9.06
N LYS A 10 -2.00 14.95 -9.88
CA LYS A 10 -2.41 15.22 -11.26
C LYS A 10 -2.47 13.94 -12.09
N SER A 11 -1.47 13.06 -11.94
CA SER A 11 -1.42 11.79 -12.66
C SER A 11 -2.57 10.86 -12.26
N LEU A 12 -2.87 10.74 -10.97
CA LEU A 12 -4.00 9.93 -10.48
C LEU A 12 -5.35 10.48 -10.95
N SER A 13 -5.56 11.79 -10.91
CA SER A 13 -6.80 12.40 -11.42
C SER A 13 -6.99 12.17 -12.93
N GLN A 14 -5.91 12.14 -13.72
CA GLN A 14 -6.00 11.79 -15.14
C GLN A 14 -6.38 10.31 -15.34
N LEU A 15 -5.82 9.41 -14.53
CA LEU A 15 -6.18 8.00 -14.53
C LEU A 15 -7.63 7.76 -14.14
N GLU A 16 -8.23 8.62 -13.31
CA GLU A 16 -9.66 8.54 -13.00
C GLU A 16 -10.53 8.69 -14.24
N THR A 17 -10.16 9.62 -15.12
CA THR A 17 -10.88 9.88 -16.38
C THR A 17 -10.74 8.70 -17.33
N VAL A 18 -9.53 8.13 -17.48
CA VAL A 18 -9.29 6.96 -18.33
C VAL A 18 -10.00 5.71 -17.79
N GLY A 19 -10.03 5.57 -16.46
CA GLY A 19 -10.67 4.45 -15.79
C GLY A 19 -12.20 4.48 -15.80
N ALA A 20 -12.83 5.59 -16.22
CA ALA A 20 -14.28 5.71 -16.24
C ALA A 20 -14.97 4.67 -17.14
N ASP A 21 -14.29 4.25 -18.21
CA ASP A 21 -14.79 3.23 -19.15
C ASP A 21 -14.60 1.78 -18.64
N TYR A 22 -13.91 1.62 -17.51
CA TYR A 22 -13.60 0.32 -16.91
C TYR A 22 -14.30 0.19 -15.55
N PRO A 23 -15.61 -0.13 -15.54
CA PRO A 23 -16.34 -0.33 -14.29
C PRO A 23 -15.76 -1.52 -13.53
N GLY A 24 -15.41 -1.32 -12.27
CA GLY A 24 -14.81 -2.34 -11.43
C GLY A 24 -14.15 -1.77 -10.19
N LYS A 25 -13.70 -2.66 -9.31
CA LYS A 25 -12.95 -2.29 -8.10
C LYS A 25 -11.57 -1.77 -8.47
N ARG A 26 -11.15 -0.69 -7.82
CA ARG A 26 -9.84 -0.05 -8.02
C ARG A 26 -8.84 -0.65 -7.04
N VAL A 27 -7.82 -1.30 -7.58
CA VAL A 27 -6.68 -1.81 -6.78
C VAL A 27 -5.50 -0.89 -7.00
N LEU A 28 -4.95 -0.35 -5.91
CA LEU A 28 -3.78 0.50 -5.93
C LEU A 28 -2.59 -0.25 -5.35
N ILE A 29 -1.53 -0.41 -6.15
CA ILE A 29 -0.30 -1.11 -5.77
C ILE A 29 0.83 -0.10 -5.78
N THR A 30 1.56 0.01 -4.67
CA THR A 30 2.66 0.95 -4.52
C THR A 30 3.80 0.33 -3.71
N ALA A 31 5.02 0.76 -3.96
CA ALA A 31 6.22 0.21 -3.35
C ALA A 31 7.15 1.29 -2.79
N ASP A 32 7.95 0.92 -1.79
CA ASP A 32 9.06 1.70 -1.25
C ASP A 32 8.61 3.12 -0.83
N GLN A 33 9.37 4.15 -1.19
CA GLN A 33 9.06 5.55 -0.86
C GLN A 33 7.75 6.04 -1.47
N SER A 34 7.39 5.52 -2.66
CA SER A 34 6.12 5.88 -3.29
C SER A 34 4.94 5.37 -2.47
N ALA A 35 5.12 4.29 -1.70
CA ALA A 35 4.08 3.80 -0.82
C ALA A 35 3.85 4.75 0.36
N GLU A 36 4.90 5.27 0.99
CA GLU A 36 4.75 6.28 2.05
C GLU A 36 4.05 7.54 1.54
N LEU A 37 4.49 8.06 0.39
CA LEU A 37 3.88 9.24 -0.23
C LEU A 37 2.38 9.02 -0.47
N LEU A 38 2.02 7.87 -1.02
CA LEU A 38 0.64 7.55 -1.34
C LEU A 38 -0.22 7.36 -0.07
N ILE A 39 0.30 6.70 0.96
CA ILE A 39 -0.35 6.59 2.27
C ILE A 39 -0.57 7.98 2.89
N SER A 40 0.42 8.86 2.79
CA SER A 40 0.31 10.26 3.22
C SER A 40 -0.78 11.01 2.47
N LEU A 41 -0.90 10.86 1.15
CA LEU A 41 -1.97 11.49 0.38
C LEU A 41 -3.35 10.93 0.70
N LEU A 42 -3.49 9.60 0.88
CA LEU A 42 -4.74 8.97 1.28
C LEU A 42 -5.19 9.41 2.67
N SER A 43 -4.28 9.42 3.65
CA SER A 43 -4.58 9.87 5.01
C SER A 43 -5.01 11.34 5.07
N GLN A 44 -4.47 12.17 4.18
CA GLN A 44 -4.86 13.58 4.02
C GLN A 44 -6.10 13.77 3.14
N LYS A 45 -6.68 12.69 2.60
CA LYS A 45 -7.82 12.72 1.65
C LYS A 45 -7.56 13.57 0.40
N LYS A 46 -6.29 13.68 -0.02
CA LYS A 46 -5.87 14.42 -1.22
C LYS A 46 -6.13 13.64 -2.52
N ILE A 47 -6.32 12.33 -2.41
CA ILE A 47 -6.65 11.43 -3.52
C ILE A 47 -7.81 10.53 -3.13
N ALA A 48 -8.57 10.03 -4.10
CA ALA A 48 -9.67 9.11 -3.85
C ALA A 48 -9.20 7.81 -3.22
N ASN A 49 -10.01 7.24 -2.33
CA ASN A 49 -9.73 5.93 -1.75
C ASN A 49 -9.87 4.85 -2.82
N PRO A 50 -8.88 3.96 -3.00
CA PRO A 50 -9.08 2.74 -3.77
C PRO A 50 -9.98 1.79 -2.99
N ASP A 51 -10.54 0.80 -3.69
CA ASP A 51 -11.26 -0.30 -3.05
C ASP A 51 -10.30 -1.24 -2.31
N VAL A 52 -9.06 -1.37 -2.81
CA VAL A 52 -8.01 -2.20 -2.21
C VAL A 52 -6.67 -1.48 -2.32
N LEU A 53 -5.95 -1.39 -1.21
CA LEU A 53 -4.59 -0.88 -1.17
C LEU A 53 -3.59 -2.02 -0.95
N ILE A 54 -2.53 -2.05 -1.77
CA ILE A 54 -1.43 -2.99 -1.65
C ILE A 54 -0.15 -2.16 -1.53
N VAL A 55 0.57 -2.33 -0.42
CA VAL A 55 1.81 -1.61 -0.13
C VAL A 55 2.94 -2.62 -0.02
N ILE A 56 4.06 -2.31 -0.66
CA ILE A 56 5.23 -3.19 -0.72
C ILE A 56 6.41 -2.43 -0.11
N ASN A 57 6.98 -2.96 0.97
CA ASN A 57 8.11 -2.34 1.68
C ASN A 57 7.94 -0.82 1.92
N PRO A 58 6.81 -0.33 2.46
CA PRO A 58 6.60 1.11 2.57
C PRO A 58 7.60 1.75 3.56
N TYR A 59 8.26 2.83 3.17
CA TYR A 59 9.13 3.61 4.05
C TYR A 59 9.28 5.07 3.62
N SER A 60 9.78 5.90 4.53
CA SER A 60 10.34 7.22 4.23
C SER A 60 11.80 7.28 4.68
N GLU A 61 12.64 8.02 3.96
CA GLU A 61 14.01 8.37 4.40
C GLU A 61 14.00 9.39 5.54
N ASP A 62 12.98 10.24 5.59
CA ASP A 62 12.72 11.10 6.75
C ASP A 62 12.17 10.25 7.90
N GLU A 63 12.91 10.24 9.00
CA GLU A 63 12.66 9.37 10.16
C GLU A 63 11.32 9.69 10.83
N GLU A 64 10.96 10.96 11.00
CA GLU A 64 9.71 11.37 11.65
C GLU A 64 8.51 10.88 10.83
N ARG A 65 8.56 11.05 9.51
CA ARG A 65 7.52 10.53 8.61
C ARG A 65 7.46 9.02 8.62
N ASN A 66 8.62 8.36 8.67
CA ASN A 66 8.68 6.91 8.70
C ASN A 66 8.06 6.37 10.00
N GLN A 67 8.29 7.01 11.14
CA GLN A 67 7.64 6.65 12.40
C GLN A 67 6.12 6.90 12.36
N ALA A 68 5.68 7.98 11.73
CA ALA A 68 4.25 8.28 11.56
C ALA A 68 3.54 7.37 10.56
N LEU A 69 4.28 6.63 9.70
CA LEU A 69 3.73 5.77 8.65
C LEU A 69 2.76 4.72 9.19
N ALA A 70 3.11 4.08 10.31
CA ALA A 70 2.30 3.03 10.90
C ALA A 70 0.93 3.54 11.36
N GLU A 71 0.89 4.73 11.96
CA GLU A 71 -0.36 5.35 12.38
C GLU A 71 -1.21 5.80 11.19
N LYS A 72 -0.58 6.41 10.16
CA LYS A 72 -1.26 6.81 8.94
C LYS A 72 -1.90 5.60 8.24
N LEU A 73 -1.15 4.51 8.08
CA LEU A 73 -1.62 3.30 7.42
C LEU A 73 -2.76 2.65 8.20
N ALA A 74 -2.64 2.55 9.52
CA ALA A 74 -3.65 1.90 10.37
C ALA A 74 -4.99 2.67 10.43
N LYS A 75 -4.98 3.98 10.17
CA LYS A 75 -6.19 4.82 10.14
C LYS A 75 -6.92 4.83 8.79
N LEU A 76 -6.35 4.20 7.77
CA LEU A 76 -7.01 4.09 6.48
C LEU A 76 -8.24 3.16 6.55
N THR A 77 -9.24 3.46 5.73
CA THR A 77 -10.58 2.86 5.82
C THR A 77 -10.87 1.84 4.72
N MET A 78 -9.84 1.37 4.01
CA MET A 78 -9.98 0.35 2.96
C MET A 78 -9.14 -0.89 3.30
N PRO A 79 -9.46 -2.05 2.73
CA PRO A 79 -8.61 -3.25 2.79
C PRO A 79 -7.16 -3.00 2.40
N ILE A 80 -6.23 -3.46 3.24
CA ILE A 80 -4.79 -3.29 3.04
C ILE A 80 -4.06 -4.63 3.06
N LEU A 81 -3.28 -4.88 2.00
CA LEU A 81 -2.23 -5.89 1.99
C LEU A 81 -0.87 -5.20 2.13
N ASP A 82 -0.21 -5.37 3.27
CA ASP A 82 1.15 -4.90 3.55
C ASP A 82 2.15 -6.04 3.30
N ILE A 83 2.96 -5.92 2.27
CA ILE A 83 3.99 -6.89 1.91
C ILE A 83 5.33 -6.37 2.41
N GLN A 84 5.98 -7.14 3.29
CA GLN A 84 7.33 -6.89 3.75
C GLN A 84 8.27 -7.98 3.23
N SER A 85 9.28 -7.58 2.47
CA SER A 85 10.38 -8.46 2.09
C SER A 85 11.52 -8.36 3.10
N PRO A 86 12.21 -9.46 3.43
CA PRO A 86 13.33 -9.45 4.38
C PRO A 86 14.56 -8.70 3.84
N ASP A 87 14.68 -8.54 2.52
CA ASP A 87 15.68 -7.71 1.83
C ASP A 87 15.18 -6.29 1.52
N GLY A 88 14.00 -5.92 2.03
CA GLY A 88 13.46 -4.57 1.91
C GLY A 88 14.34 -3.53 2.61
N HIS A 89 14.14 -2.25 2.27
CA HIS A 89 14.92 -1.17 2.85
C HIS A 89 14.87 -1.18 4.40
N PRO A 90 15.99 -0.91 5.11
CA PRO A 90 16.03 -0.95 6.57
C PRO A 90 14.96 -0.09 7.26
N ALA A 91 14.63 1.08 6.71
CA ALA A 91 13.57 1.94 7.22
C ALA A 91 12.15 1.33 7.09
N SER A 92 11.93 0.48 6.08
CA SER A 92 10.67 -0.27 5.97
C SER A 92 10.60 -1.37 7.02
N LEU A 93 11.71 -2.08 7.21
CA LEU A 93 11.82 -3.16 8.19
C LEU A 93 11.62 -2.65 9.60
N SER A 94 12.19 -1.48 9.94
CA SER A 94 12.14 -0.92 11.29
C SER A 94 10.72 -0.56 11.77
N THR A 95 9.79 -0.30 10.84
CA THR A 95 8.39 0.05 11.19
C THR A 95 7.42 -1.10 10.97
N ALA A 96 7.83 -2.21 10.35
CA ALA A 96 6.94 -3.30 9.95
C ALA A 96 6.11 -3.88 11.11
N GLU A 97 6.73 -4.13 12.26
CA GLU A 97 6.02 -4.62 13.44
C GLU A 97 5.00 -3.60 13.97
N GLN A 98 5.38 -2.32 14.01
CA GLN A 98 4.50 -1.24 14.46
C GLN A 98 3.29 -1.09 13.53
N ARG A 99 3.48 -1.18 12.20
CA ARG A 99 2.37 -1.17 11.22
C ARG A 99 1.36 -2.27 11.53
N ARG A 100 1.83 -3.50 11.77
CA ARG A 100 0.96 -4.63 12.13
C ARG A 100 0.26 -4.42 13.47
N SER A 101 1.00 -4.00 14.50
CA SER A 101 0.46 -3.80 15.84
C SER A 101 -0.64 -2.75 15.85
N LEU A 102 -0.37 -1.57 15.27
CA LEU A 102 -1.35 -0.49 15.20
C LEU A 102 -2.55 -0.85 14.32
N ALA A 103 -2.36 -1.58 13.23
CA ALA A 103 -3.48 -2.00 12.40
C ALA A 103 -4.44 -2.95 13.13
N VAL A 104 -3.91 -3.82 13.99
CA VAL A 104 -4.73 -4.66 14.88
C VAL A 104 -5.41 -3.80 15.94
N THR A 105 -4.67 -2.90 16.60
CA THR A 105 -5.21 -2.04 17.67
C THR A 105 -6.31 -1.10 17.18
N LEU A 106 -6.19 -0.57 15.97
CA LEU A 106 -7.14 0.37 15.37
C LEU A 106 -8.18 -0.32 14.48
N GLU A 107 -8.22 -1.65 14.47
CA GLU A 107 -9.17 -2.46 13.69
C GLU A 107 -9.20 -2.09 12.21
N THR A 108 -8.02 -1.87 11.61
CA THR A 108 -7.90 -1.50 10.20
C THR A 108 -8.62 -2.53 9.31
N PRO A 109 -9.55 -2.11 8.44
CA PRO A 109 -10.38 -3.03 7.67
C PRO A 109 -9.53 -4.04 6.88
N ASN A 110 -9.77 -5.34 7.11
CA ASN A 110 -9.13 -6.45 6.39
C ASN A 110 -7.60 -6.34 6.26
N TYR A 111 -6.93 -5.71 7.21
CA TYR A 111 -5.48 -5.55 7.17
C TYR A 111 -4.78 -6.92 7.23
N ARG A 112 -3.85 -7.14 6.30
CA ARG A 112 -2.99 -8.32 6.30
C ARG A 112 -1.56 -7.92 6.01
N GLN A 113 -0.66 -8.20 6.94
CA GLN A 113 0.78 -8.14 6.68
C GLN A 113 1.30 -9.52 6.27
N SER A 114 2.06 -9.60 5.18
CA SER A 114 2.67 -10.85 4.69
C SER A 114 4.17 -10.66 4.49
N GLN A 115 4.97 -11.57 5.03
CA GLN A 115 6.39 -11.64 4.71
C GLN A 115 6.58 -12.48 3.46
N LEU A 116 7.09 -11.88 2.39
CA LEU A 116 7.28 -12.54 1.10
C LEU A 116 8.67 -12.21 0.58
N LEU A 117 9.37 -13.21 0.02
CA LEU A 117 10.61 -12.97 -0.71
C LEU A 117 10.27 -12.27 -2.03
N LEU A 118 10.76 -11.04 -2.22
CA LEU A 118 10.61 -10.30 -3.46
C LEU A 118 11.90 -10.40 -4.29
N ASN A 119 12.30 -11.64 -4.58
CA ASN A 119 13.47 -11.89 -5.41
C ASN A 119 13.03 -12.08 -6.88
N LEU A 120 13.41 -11.15 -7.75
CA LEU A 120 13.13 -11.21 -9.19
C LEU A 120 13.92 -12.31 -9.91
N ASP A 121 15.04 -12.76 -9.34
CA ASP A 121 15.86 -13.86 -9.87
C ASP A 121 15.30 -15.24 -9.48
N ASN A 122 14.23 -15.28 -8.68
CA ASN A 122 13.55 -16.50 -8.28
C ASN A 122 12.08 -16.46 -8.72
N GLU A 123 11.79 -17.11 -9.85
CA GLU A 123 10.45 -17.20 -10.44
C GLU A 123 9.37 -17.65 -9.45
N SER A 124 9.70 -18.58 -8.54
CA SER A 124 8.75 -19.08 -7.53
C SER A 124 8.37 -18.00 -6.50
N ALA A 125 9.31 -17.13 -6.15
CA ALA A 125 9.10 -16.05 -5.19
C ALA A 125 8.18 -14.97 -5.77
N TRP A 126 8.44 -14.59 -7.03
CA TRP A 126 7.58 -13.68 -7.79
C TRP A 126 6.15 -14.23 -7.95
N GLN A 127 6.02 -15.50 -8.34
CA GLN A 127 4.70 -16.11 -8.54
C GLN A 127 3.89 -16.17 -7.25
N ASN A 128 4.55 -16.41 -6.11
CA ASN A 128 3.90 -16.39 -4.80
C ASN A 128 3.38 -14.98 -4.43
N CYS A 129 4.18 -13.93 -4.70
CA CYS A 129 3.74 -12.54 -4.51
C CYS A 129 2.51 -12.21 -5.36
N LEU A 130 2.57 -12.54 -6.66
CA LEU A 130 1.46 -12.31 -7.58
C LEU A 130 0.20 -13.06 -7.16
N ASN A 131 0.32 -14.33 -6.74
CA ASN A 131 -0.81 -15.12 -6.26
C ASN A 131 -1.41 -14.53 -4.97
N THR A 132 -0.56 -14.02 -4.07
CA THR A 132 -1.00 -13.37 -2.82
C THR A 132 -1.79 -12.10 -3.12
N ILE A 133 -1.26 -11.24 -4.00
CA ILE A 133 -1.92 -10.01 -4.46
C ILE A 133 -3.25 -10.32 -5.13
N LYS A 134 -3.28 -11.23 -6.11
CA LYS A 134 -4.51 -11.65 -6.81
C LYS A 134 -5.54 -12.22 -5.85
N GLY A 135 -5.12 -13.11 -4.96
CA GLY A 135 -6.03 -13.73 -4.00
C GLY A 135 -6.59 -12.73 -2.99
N PHE A 136 -5.79 -11.77 -2.53
CA PHE A 136 -6.26 -10.70 -1.64
C PHE A 136 -7.24 -9.79 -2.36
N ALA A 137 -6.86 -9.24 -3.52
CA ALA A 137 -7.71 -8.35 -4.30
C ALA A 137 -9.05 -9.01 -4.67
N ALA A 138 -9.03 -10.29 -5.11
CA ALA A 138 -10.25 -11.01 -5.45
C ALA A 138 -11.21 -11.14 -4.26
N ARG A 139 -10.71 -11.52 -3.07
CA ARG A 139 -11.55 -11.64 -1.86
C ARG A 139 -12.18 -10.32 -1.44
N MET A 140 -11.46 -9.21 -1.60
CA MET A 140 -11.96 -7.87 -1.26
C MET A 140 -12.85 -7.28 -2.36
N SER A 141 -12.83 -7.88 -3.56
CA SER A 141 -13.66 -7.47 -4.71
C SER A 141 -14.97 -8.24 -4.82
N THR A 142 -15.11 -9.37 -4.10
CA THR A 142 -16.39 -10.08 -3.93
C THR A 142 -17.24 -9.40 -2.86
N ASP A 143 -18.04 -8.43 -3.28
CA ASP A 143 -19.29 -8.12 -2.58
C ASP A 143 -20.33 -9.18 -3.00
N TYR A 144 -21.00 -9.80 -2.03
CA TYR A 144 -22.24 -10.57 -2.27
C TYR A 144 -23.39 -9.62 -2.61
#